data_AF-A0A937J2K4-F1
#
_entry.id   AF-A0A937J2K4-F1
#
_cell.length_a   1.000
_cell.length_b   1.000
_cell.length_c   1.000
_cell.angle_alpha   90.00
_cell.angle_beta   90.00
_cell.angle_gamma   90.00
#
_symmetry.space_group_name_H-M   'P 1'
#
loop_
_entity.id
_entity.type
_entity.pdbx_description
1 polymer ?
#
loop_
_entity_poly.entity_id
_entity_poly.type
_entity_poly.pdbx_seq_one_letter_code
_entity_poly.pdbx_strand_id
1 'polypeptide(L)'
;MSKSFYFLFVCNLIFVSLGASLAVWASSDLANQDSNIDGDNPSNLASSSTTLNPKDWGIRNGCVSRSRIRHINFIDDEKAIIDMMGKKKILLTMRRECRGIKRDGYITYVKGNQLCARFDRFQVIDSGISCAVGSLEPYIEPIAPEDSSDENETSVQS
;
A
#
# COMPACT_ATOMS: atom_id res chain seq x y z
N MET A 1 -55.56 -5.20 23.10
CA MET A 1 -54.41 -4.60 22.39
C MET A 1 -53.30 -4.42 23.44
N SER A 2 -52.49 -5.46 23.67
CA SER A 2 -51.09 -5.62 23.19
C SER A 2 -50.11 -4.71 23.95
N LYS A 3 -49.65 -5.11 25.15
CA LYS A 3 -48.48 -5.98 25.43
C LYS A 3 -47.17 -5.47 24.80
N SER A 4 -46.40 -4.64 25.52
CA SER A 4 -44.93 -4.60 25.42
C SER A 4 -44.24 -3.72 26.49
N PHE A 5 -44.69 -3.80 27.75
CA PHE A 5 -44.08 -3.11 28.89
C PHE A 5 -43.09 -3.98 29.71
N TYR A 6 -42.59 -5.08 29.13
CA TYR A 6 -41.92 -6.17 29.86
C TYR A 6 -40.48 -6.46 29.39
N PHE A 7 -39.60 -5.47 29.28
CA PHE A 7 -38.18 -5.78 29.00
C PHE A 7 -37.15 -4.87 29.69
N LEU A 8 -37.50 -4.29 30.84
CA LEU A 8 -36.57 -3.56 31.72
C LEU A 8 -36.44 -4.21 33.10
N PHE A 9 -36.38 -5.54 33.17
CA PHE A 9 -36.24 -6.24 34.46
C PHE A 9 -35.34 -7.48 34.42
N VAL A 10 -34.19 -7.39 33.75
CA VAL A 10 -33.10 -8.37 33.94
C VAL A 10 -31.79 -7.61 34.05
N CYS A 11 -31.63 -6.90 35.17
CA CYS A 11 -30.36 -6.31 35.57
C CYS A 11 -30.05 -6.84 36.97
N ASN A 12 -29.02 -7.68 37.03
CA ASN A 12 -28.31 -8.18 38.22
C ASN A 12 -28.98 -9.30 39.03
N LEU A 13 -28.36 -10.48 39.00
CA LEU A 13 -27.52 -10.94 40.12
C LEU A 13 -26.72 -12.20 39.69
N ILE A 14 -25.49 -12.30 40.23
CA ILE A 14 -24.54 -13.45 40.16
C ILE A 14 -23.75 -13.50 38.83
N PHE A 15 -22.46 -13.15 38.73
CA PHE A 15 -21.32 -13.68 39.46
C PHE A 15 -20.23 -12.63 39.73
N VAL A 16 -19.83 -12.57 41.00
CA VAL A 16 -18.55 -12.06 41.47
C VAL A 16 -17.51 -13.18 41.33
N SER A 17 -16.43 -12.92 40.60
CA SER A 17 -15.08 -13.51 40.78
C SER A 17 -14.13 -12.65 39.96
N LEU A 18 -13.44 -11.66 40.54
CA LEU A 18 -12.19 -11.80 41.29
C LEU A 18 -11.24 -12.84 40.67
N GLY A 19 -10.30 -12.34 39.87
CA GLY A 19 -9.25 -13.11 39.21
C GLY A 19 -8.30 -12.18 38.49
N ALA A 20 -7.52 -11.41 39.25
CA ALA A 20 -6.37 -10.68 38.75
C ALA A 20 -5.30 -11.69 38.33
N SER A 21 -4.96 -11.71 37.04
CA SER A 21 -3.69 -12.25 36.55
C SER A 21 -3.08 -11.24 35.59
N LEU A 22 -2.29 -10.35 36.17
CA LEU A 22 -1.19 -9.68 35.49
C LEU A 22 -0.15 -10.77 35.18
N ALA A 23 0.11 -11.04 33.91
CA ALA A 23 1.27 -11.82 33.49
C ALA A 23 1.92 -11.12 32.30
N VAL A 24 2.77 -10.16 32.67
CA VAL A 24 4.12 -9.91 32.17
C VAL A 24 4.37 -10.27 30.70
N TRP A 25 4.53 -9.21 29.91
CA TRP A 25 5.30 -9.24 28.67
C TRP A 25 6.71 -9.77 28.97
N ALA A 26 7.05 -10.93 28.39
CA ALA A 26 8.44 -11.35 28.25
C ALA A 26 8.96 -10.83 26.90
N SER A 27 9.61 -9.67 26.93
CA SER A 27 10.55 -9.27 25.87
C SER A 27 11.71 -10.26 25.89
N SER A 28 11.89 -11.00 24.81
CA SER A 28 13.15 -11.68 24.53
C SER A 28 13.92 -10.79 23.56
N ASP A 29 14.65 -9.84 24.13
CA ASP A 29 15.82 -9.28 23.48
C ASP A 29 16.84 -10.42 23.34
N LEU A 30 17.03 -10.92 22.12
CA LEU A 30 18.29 -11.55 21.76
C LEU A 30 18.91 -10.72 20.66
N ALA A 31 19.69 -9.74 21.12
CA ALA A 31 20.76 -9.16 20.36
C ALA A 31 21.67 -10.27 19.84
N ASN A 32 21.78 -10.39 18.52
CA ASN A 32 23.00 -10.88 17.91
C ASN A 32 23.36 -9.94 16.77
N GLN A 33 24.04 -8.86 17.14
CA GLN A 33 24.69 -7.95 16.21
C GLN A 33 26.18 -8.28 16.28
N ASP A 34 26.59 -9.25 15.47
CA ASP A 34 28.01 -9.50 15.19
C ASP A 34 28.29 -8.93 13.79
N SER A 35 28.62 -7.63 13.75
CA SER A 35 29.10 -6.98 12.54
C SER A 35 30.63 -7.10 12.51
N ASN A 36 31.12 -8.21 11.99
CA ASN A 36 32.47 -8.25 11.44
C ASN A 36 32.45 -7.51 10.09
N ILE A 37 32.88 -6.25 10.12
CA ILE A 37 33.25 -5.49 8.93
C ILE A 37 34.72 -5.79 8.68
N ASP A 38 34.99 -6.59 7.65
CA ASP A 38 36.25 -6.55 6.93
C ASP A 38 36.00 -7.00 5.48
N GLY A 39 36.31 -6.12 4.54
CA GLY A 39 36.21 -6.42 3.11
C GLY A 39 35.82 -5.22 2.27
N ASP A 40 36.76 -4.29 2.07
CA ASP A 40 36.70 -3.30 1.00
C ASP A 40 36.45 -3.98 -0.36
N ASN A 41 35.33 -3.65 -0.99
CA ASN A 41 35.17 -3.77 -2.44
C ASN A 41 34.23 -2.66 -2.95
N PRO A 42 34.75 -1.62 -3.64
CA PRO A 42 33.93 -0.57 -4.22
C PRO A 42 33.34 -1.06 -5.55
N SER A 43 32.26 -1.83 -5.46
CA SER A 43 31.44 -2.21 -6.62
C SER A 43 30.19 -1.34 -6.65
N ASN A 44 30.19 -0.38 -7.57
CA ASN A 44 29.11 0.51 -7.98
C ASN A 44 27.70 -0.04 -7.72
N LEU A 45 27.03 0.54 -6.71
CA LEU A 45 25.58 0.53 -6.62
C LEU A 45 25.13 1.88 -6.08
N ALA A 46 24.96 2.84 -6.98
CA ALA A 46 24.16 4.04 -6.73
C ALA A 46 22.67 3.63 -6.60
N SER A 47 22.36 2.82 -5.60
CA SER A 47 21.06 2.85 -4.96
C SER A 47 21.12 4.04 -4.04
N SER A 48 20.65 5.20 -4.49
CA SER A 48 20.26 6.25 -3.56
C SER A 48 19.19 5.67 -2.64
N SER A 49 19.63 5.07 -1.54
CA SER A 49 18.80 4.63 -0.42
C SER A 49 18.35 5.85 0.37
N THR A 50 17.74 6.81 -0.34
CA THR A 50 16.89 7.79 0.31
C THR A 50 15.83 6.97 1.01
N THR A 51 15.91 6.90 2.34
CA THR A 51 14.95 6.16 3.17
C THR A 51 13.61 6.87 3.01
N LEU A 52 12.83 6.48 2.00
CA LEU A 52 11.52 7.05 1.73
C LEU A 52 10.59 6.63 2.86
N ASN A 53 10.22 7.56 3.72
CA ASN A 53 9.29 7.27 4.78
C ASN A 53 7.88 7.09 4.18
N PRO A 54 7.26 5.91 4.29
CA PRO A 54 5.94 5.66 3.71
C PRO A 54 4.86 6.60 4.25
N LYS A 55 5.06 7.11 5.47
CA LYS A 55 4.14 8.06 6.12
C LYS A 55 4.02 9.37 5.35
N ASP A 56 5.06 9.79 4.62
CA ASP A 56 5.04 11.04 3.85
C ASP A 56 4.16 10.91 2.60
N TRP A 57 4.07 9.71 2.03
CA TRP A 57 3.09 9.35 1.00
C TRP A 57 1.70 9.05 1.59
N GLY A 58 1.60 9.16 2.92
CA GLY A 58 0.37 8.95 3.66
C GLY A 58 -0.03 7.49 3.76
N ILE A 59 0.92 6.57 3.60
CA ILE A 59 0.75 5.15 3.86
C ILE A 59 0.90 4.94 5.36
N ARG A 60 -0.16 4.43 6.00
CA ARG A 60 -0.18 4.13 7.44
C ARG A 60 -0.65 2.71 7.62
N ASN A 61 0.15 1.87 8.27
CA ASN A 61 -0.13 0.45 8.48
C ASN A 61 -0.43 -0.32 7.17
N GLY A 62 0.24 0.05 6.07
CA GLY A 62 -0.03 -0.53 4.75
C GLY A 62 -1.35 -0.08 4.11
N CYS A 63 -1.96 0.98 4.61
CA CYS A 63 -3.22 1.53 4.10
C CYS A 63 -3.08 3.00 3.67
N VAL A 64 -3.87 3.41 2.68
CA VAL A 64 -3.99 4.79 2.21
C VAL A 64 -5.44 5.24 2.21
N SER A 65 -5.70 6.51 2.49
CA SER A 65 -7.07 7.04 2.47
C SER A 65 -7.61 7.13 1.05
N ARG A 66 -8.79 6.55 0.81
CA ARG A 66 -9.47 6.57 -0.49
C ARG A 66 -9.83 7.98 -0.94
N SER A 67 -10.15 8.87 0.00
CA SER A 67 -10.42 10.29 -0.28
C SER A 67 -9.27 11.06 -0.93
N ARG A 68 -8.03 10.56 -0.80
CA ARG A 68 -6.85 11.21 -1.40
C ARG A 68 -6.41 10.56 -2.71
N ILE A 69 -6.98 9.41 -3.06
CA ILE A 69 -6.69 8.75 -4.32
C ILE A 69 -7.41 9.53 -5.43
N ARG A 70 -6.68 9.93 -6.45
CA ARG A 70 -7.22 10.59 -7.63
C ARG A 70 -7.47 9.57 -8.74
N HIS A 71 -6.43 8.83 -9.10
CA HIS A 71 -6.50 7.81 -10.14
C HIS A 71 -5.65 6.62 -9.73
N ILE A 72 -6.03 5.43 -10.21
CA ILE A 72 -5.25 4.20 -10.09
C ILE A 72 -5.08 3.69 -11.51
N ASN A 73 -3.84 3.73 -12.01
CA ASN A 73 -3.46 3.39 -13.37
C ASN A 73 -2.66 2.10 -13.36
N PHE A 74 -3.23 1.01 -13.85
CA PHE A 74 -2.50 -0.24 -14.00
C PHE A 74 -1.48 -0.12 -15.14
N ILE A 75 -0.19 -0.26 -14.82
CA ILE A 75 0.87 -0.31 -15.82
C ILE A 75 0.85 -1.69 -16.48
N ASP A 76 0.65 -2.73 -15.67
CA ASP A 76 0.64 -4.14 -16.08
C ASP A 76 -0.42 -4.90 -15.29
N ASP A 77 -0.50 -6.21 -15.49
CA ASP A 77 -1.43 -7.09 -14.77
C ASP A 77 -1.02 -7.37 -13.31
N GLU A 78 0.12 -6.84 -12.86
CA GLU A 78 0.63 -6.99 -11.49
C GLU A 78 0.82 -5.65 -10.77
N LYS A 79 1.07 -4.57 -11.50
CA LYS A 79 1.51 -3.28 -10.92
C LYS A 79 0.61 -2.13 -11.37
N ALA A 80 0.33 -1.23 -10.46
CA ALA A 80 -0.39 0.00 -10.72
C ALA A 80 0.27 1.20 -10.05
N ILE A 81 0.13 2.37 -10.66
CA ILE A 81 0.49 3.65 -10.06
C ILE A 81 -0.78 4.31 -9.54
N ILE A 82 -0.76 4.65 -8.26
CA ILE A 82 -1.80 5.43 -7.62
C ILE A 82 -1.36 6.88 -7.58
N ASP A 83 -2.11 7.74 -8.26
CA ASP A 83 -1.96 9.17 -8.17
C ASP A 83 -2.67 9.67 -6.91
N MET A 84 -1.89 10.21 -5.98
CA MET A 84 -2.38 10.78 -4.74
C MET A 84 -2.51 12.30 -4.87
N MET A 85 -3.35 12.88 -4.00
CA MET A 85 -3.35 14.32 -3.77
C MET A 85 -1.94 14.83 -3.42
N GLY A 86 -1.57 15.99 -3.96
CA GLY A 86 -0.29 16.62 -3.70
C GLY A 86 0.87 16.11 -4.56
N LYS A 87 0.58 15.65 -5.79
CA LYS A 87 1.57 15.17 -6.78
C LYS A 87 2.41 13.97 -6.32
N LYS A 88 1.95 13.25 -5.29
CA LYS A 88 2.61 12.05 -4.78
C LYS A 88 2.09 10.83 -5.52
N LYS A 89 2.97 9.88 -5.82
CA LYS A 89 2.63 8.63 -6.49
C LYS A 89 2.98 7.44 -5.62
N ILE A 90 2.14 6.41 -5.65
CA ILE A 90 2.35 5.18 -4.89
C ILE A 90 2.34 4.02 -5.88
N LEU A 91 3.34 3.15 -5.78
CA LEU A 91 3.37 1.89 -6.50
C LEU A 91 2.52 0.88 -5.71
N LEU A 92 1.45 0.43 -6.34
CA LEU A 92 0.65 -0.69 -5.88
C LEU A 92 1.11 -1.94 -6.60
N THR A 93 1.45 -2.98 -5.84
CA THR A 93 1.76 -4.30 -6.36
C THR A 93 0.69 -5.27 -5.91
N MET A 94 0.14 -6.04 -6.84
CA MET A 94 -0.83 -7.09 -6.59
C MET A 94 -0.15 -8.28 -5.89
N ARG A 95 -0.90 -9.07 -5.13
CA ARG A 95 -0.33 -10.26 -4.46
C ARG A 95 -0.01 -11.39 -5.45
N ARG A 96 -0.69 -11.39 -6.59
CA ARG A 96 -0.53 -12.33 -7.71
C ARG A 96 -0.85 -11.57 -8.99
N GLU A 97 -0.40 -12.10 -10.12
CA GLU A 97 -0.79 -11.64 -11.45
C GLU A 97 -2.32 -11.64 -11.60
N CYS A 98 -2.87 -10.52 -12.07
CA CYS A 98 -4.28 -10.27 -12.28
C CYS A 98 -4.57 -10.06 -13.75
N ARG A 99 -4.66 -11.19 -14.45
CA ARG A 99 -4.79 -11.24 -15.90
C ARG A 99 -5.96 -10.40 -16.38
N GLY A 100 -5.67 -9.47 -17.29
CA GLY A 100 -6.67 -8.62 -17.94
C GLY A 100 -7.03 -7.34 -17.17
N ILE A 101 -6.52 -7.12 -15.96
CA ILE A 101 -6.91 -5.95 -15.14
C ILE A 101 -6.59 -4.61 -15.81
N LYS A 102 -5.49 -4.53 -16.57
CA LYS A 102 -5.12 -3.32 -17.33
C LYS A 102 -6.03 -3.08 -18.53
N ARG A 103 -6.41 -4.15 -19.24
CA ARG A 103 -7.13 -4.08 -20.52
C ARG A 103 -8.64 -3.97 -20.32
N ASP A 104 -9.17 -4.79 -19.42
CA ASP A 104 -10.62 -4.96 -19.22
C ASP A 104 -11.15 -4.03 -18.13
N GLY A 105 -10.26 -3.42 -17.35
CA GLY A 105 -10.60 -2.59 -16.20
C GLY A 105 -11.01 -3.41 -14.97
N TYR A 106 -11.40 -2.69 -13.91
CA TYR A 106 -11.62 -3.30 -12.61
C TYR A 106 -12.68 -2.60 -11.78
N ILE A 107 -13.20 -3.34 -10.80
CA ILE A 107 -14.06 -2.87 -9.72
C ILE A 107 -13.28 -3.00 -8.41
N THR A 108 -13.31 -1.94 -7.61
CA THR A 108 -12.58 -1.87 -6.33
C THR A 108 -13.48 -2.21 -5.16
N TYR A 109 -13.13 -3.26 -4.41
CA TYR A 109 -13.79 -3.63 -3.15
C TYR A 109 -12.90 -3.28 -1.98
N VAL A 110 -13.21 -2.14 -1.36
CA VAL A 110 -12.52 -1.64 -0.18
C VAL A 110 -13.42 -1.70 1.05
N LYS A 111 -12.86 -2.10 2.19
CA LYS A 111 -13.57 -2.02 3.47
C LYS A 111 -13.40 -0.64 4.09
N GLY A 112 -14.46 0.16 4.08
CA GLY A 112 -14.46 1.50 4.66
C GLY A 112 -13.86 2.56 3.71
N ASN A 113 -13.14 3.53 4.27
CA ASN A 113 -12.62 4.69 3.54
C ASN A 113 -11.11 4.60 3.22
N GLN A 114 -10.55 3.40 3.25
CA GLN A 114 -9.12 3.16 3.02
C GLN A 114 -8.93 2.07 1.99
N LEU A 115 -7.83 2.17 1.25
CA LEU A 115 -7.27 1.10 0.43
C LEU A 115 -6.06 0.53 1.19
N CYS A 116 -6.18 -0.72 1.61
CA CYS A 116 -5.24 -1.44 2.45
C CYS A 116 -4.62 -2.61 1.68
N ALA A 117 -3.29 -2.71 1.77
CA ALA A 117 -2.58 -3.91 1.38
C ALA A 117 -3.16 -5.14 2.10
N ARG A 118 -3.15 -6.29 1.42
CA ARG A 118 -3.61 -7.63 1.86
C ARG A 118 -5.12 -7.81 2.03
N PHE A 119 -5.85 -6.78 2.45
CA PHE A 119 -7.27 -6.90 2.80
C PHE A 119 -8.20 -6.55 1.64
N ASP A 120 -7.85 -5.51 0.89
CA ASP A 120 -8.69 -5.03 -0.19
C ASP A 120 -8.40 -5.76 -1.50
N ARG A 121 -9.39 -5.71 -2.38
CA ARG A 121 -9.40 -6.51 -3.61
C ARG A 121 -9.90 -5.70 -4.79
N PHE A 122 -9.31 -6.00 -5.95
CA PHE A 122 -9.83 -5.59 -7.24
C PHE A 122 -10.46 -6.79 -7.93
N GLN A 123 -11.55 -6.56 -8.65
CA GLN A 123 -12.17 -7.56 -9.50
C GLN A 123 -12.06 -7.12 -10.95
N VAL A 124 -11.53 -7.98 -11.81
CA VAL A 124 -11.48 -7.72 -13.25
C VAL A 124 -12.89 -7.79 -13.82
N ILE A 125 -13.28 -6.83 -14.65
CA ILE A 125 -14.67 -6.70 -15.13
C ILE A 125 -15.07 -7.88 -16.03
N ASP A 126 -14.23 -8.25 -17.00
CA ASP A 126 -14.55 -9.30 -17.96
C ASP A 126 -14.54 -10.70 -17.33
N SER A 127 -13.43 -11.05 -16.67
CA SER A 127 -13.23 -12.39 -16.12
C SER A 127 -13.84 -12.61 -14.72
N GLY A 128 -14.23 -11.54 -14.02
CA GLY A 128 -14.73 -11.60 -12.65
C GLY A 128 -13.68 -12.02 -11.61
N ILE A 129 -12.41 -12.18 -12.00
CA ILE A 129 -11.32 -12.65 -11.14
C ILE A 129 -11.08 -11.65 -10.03
N SER A 130 -11.11 -12.12 -8.78
CA SER A 130 -10.81 -11.31 -7.60
C SER A 130 -9.35 -11.42 -7.18
N CYS A 131 -8.71 -10.27 -7.13
CA CYS A 131 -7.31 -10.11 -6.87
C CYS A 131 -7.04 -9.28 -5.63
N ALA A 132 -6.16 -9.77 -4.75
CA ALA A 132 -5.79 -9.06 -3.53
C ALA A 132 -4.64 -8.08 -3.77
N VAL A 133 -4.72 -6.91 -3.14
CA VAL A 133 -3.60 -5.96 -3.07
C VAL A 133 -2.45 -6.60 -2.28
N GLY A 134 -1.23 -6.53 -2.81
CA GLY A 134 -0.02 -7.07 -2.19
C GLY A 134 0.69 -6.05 -1.31
N SER A 135 1.25 -5.01 -1.92
CA SER A 135 1.97 -3.93 -1.23
C SER A 135 1.62 -2.55 -1.78
N LEU A 136 1.88 -1.52 -0.97
CA LEU A 136 1.77 -0.10 -1.30
C LEU A 136 3.08 0.57 -0.91
N GLU A 137 3.79 1.10 -1.89
CA GLU A 137 5.14 1.65 -1.71
C GLU A 137 5.25 3.06 -2.29
N PRO A 138 6.02 3.96 -1.68
CA PRO A 138 6.33 5.25 -2.29
C PRO A 138 6.94 5.09 -3.68
N TYR A 139 6.42 5.83 -4.66
CA TYR A 139 6.96 5.83 -6.02
C TYR A 139 7.45 7.24 -6.39
N ILE A 140 8.68 7.29 -6.91
CA ILE A 140 9.29 8.48 -7.49
C ILE A 140 9.56 8.12 -8.95
N GLU A 141 9.08 8.97 -9.86
CA GLU A 141 9.32 8.76 -11.27
C GLU A 141 10.82 8.95 -11.56
N PRO A 142 11.45 7.98 -12.25
CA PRO A 142 12.82 8.17 -12.69
C PRO A 142 12.87 9.36 -13.64
N ILE A 143 13.82 10.26 -13.40
CA ILE A 143 14.10 11.37 -14.30
C ILE A 143 14.70 10.74 -15.56
N ALA A 144 13.97 10.78 -16.67
CA ALA A 144 14.54 10.41 -17.95
C ALA A 144 15.65 11.41 -18.27
N PRO A 145 16.84 10.97 -18.71
CA PRO A 145 17.83 11.90 -19.24
C PRO A 145 17.19 12.63 -20.43
N GLU A 146 17.22 13.97 -20.39
CA GLU A 146 16.79 14.78 -21.52
C GLU A 146 17.79 14.55 -22.65
N ASP A 147 17.39 13.79 -23.67
CA ASP A 147 18.13 13.69 -24.93
C ASP A 147 18.04 15.06 -25.62
N SER A 148 19.06 15.89 -25.44
CA SER A 148 19.25 17.12 -26.20
C SER A 148 19.60 16.77 -27.66
N SER A 149 18.59 16.50 -28.48
CA SER A 149 18.74 16.57 -29.94
C SER A 149 18.43 17.99 -30.38
N ASP A 150 19.45 18.85 -30.39
CA ASP A 150 19.40 20.13 -31.10
C ASP A 150 19.23 19.85 -32.60
N GLU A 151 18.05 20.15 -33.11
CA GLU A 151 17.79 20.26 -34.54
C GLU A 151 18.60 21.45 -35.09
N ASN A 152 19.79 21.20 -35.65
CA ASN A 152 20.42 22.19 -36.52
C ASN A 152 19.76 22.12 -37.90
N GLU A 153 18.62 22.78 -38.04
CA GLU A 153 18.08 23.23 -39.32
C GLU A 153 18.99 24.37 -39.85
N THR A 154 20.06 24.02 -40.56
CA THR A 154 20.69 24.97 -41.48
C THR A 154 20.23 24.64 -42.89
N SER A 155 19.22 25.40 -43.33
CA SER A 155 18.73 25.49 -44.69
C SER A 155 19.88 25.76 -45.67
N VAL A 156 20.03 24.89 -46.67
CA VAL A 156 20.76 25.18 -47.89
C VAL A 156 19.98 26.25 -48.67
N GLN A 157 20.64 27.38 -48.99
CA GLN A 157 20.10 28.38 -49.90
C GLN A 157 21.19 28.85 -50.86
N SER A 158 20.84 28.84 -52.15
CA SER A 158 21.54 29.31 -53.35
C SER A 158 22.27 28.25 -54.16
#